data_AF-A0A7V3HC18-F1
#
_entry.id   AF-A0A7V3HC18-F1
#
_cell.length_a   1.000
_cell.length_b   1.000
_cell.length_c   1.000
_cell.angle_alpha   90.00
_cell.angle_beta   90.00
_cell.angle_gamma   90.00
#
_symmetry.space_group_name_H-M   'P 1'
#
loop_
_entity.id
_entity.type
_entity.pdbx_description
1 polymer ?
#
loop_
_entity_poly.entity_id
_entity_poly.type
_entity_poly.pdbx_seq_one_letter_code
_entity_poly.pdbx_strand_id
1 'polypeptide(L)'
;MSKIPQISEFQGLPVLTPEKMKYIDKVAVMEYGLKENFLMEIAGRKFYEETKKYIDEKIKKGPKETKISVLCGRGNNGVDCVVAARYFIEND
;
A
#
# COMPACT_ATOMS: atom_id res chain seq x y z
N MET A 1 -21.26 -0.63 10.06
CA MET A 1 -21.56 0.42 9.06
C MET A 1 -20.28 0.77 8.33
N SER A 2 -20.35 0.90 7.01
CA SER A 2 -19.22 1.38 6.21
C SER A 2 -18.81 2.80 6.64
N LYS A 3 -17.51 3.08 6.67
CA LYS A 3 -17.03 4.45 6.87
C LYS A 3 -17.36 5.26 5.61
N ILE A 4 -18.13 6.32 5.77
CA ILE A 4 -18.45 7.26 4.69
C ILE A 4 -17.21 8.17 4.49
N PRO A 5 -16.68 8.29 3.26
CA PRO A 5 -15.60 9.24 2.96
C PRO A 5 -16.00 10.67 3.34
N GLN A 6 -15.08 11.41 3.95
CA GLN A 6 -15.31 12.82 4.30
C GLN A 6 -15.28 13.74 3.07
N ILE A 7 -14.60 13.31 2.01
CA ILE A 7 -14.53 13.97 0.71
C ILE A 7 -14.96 12.98 -0.36
N SER A 8 -15.59 13.46 -1.43
CA SER A 8 -16.04 12.64 -2.55
C SER A 8 -14.96 12.41 -3.60
N GLU A 9 -13.93 13.26 -3.64
CA GLU A 9 -12.89 13.26 -4.67
C GLU A 9 -11.53 13.64 -4.07
N PHE A 10 -10.46 13.04 -4.58
CA PHE A 10 -9.08 13.36 -4.25
C PHE A 10 -8.26 13.33 -5.54
N GLN A 11 -7.59 14.45 -5.87
CA GLN A 11 -6.75 14.60 -7.08
C GLN A 11 -7.47 14.23 -8.41
N GLY A 12 -8.75 14.59 -8.57
CA GLY A 12 -9.50 14.25 -9.79
C GLY A 12 -10.12 12.84 -9.79
N LEU A 13 -9.92 12.05 -8.74
CA LEU A 13 -10.38 10.66 -8.65
C LEU A 13 -11.41 10.48 -7.52
N PRO A 14 -12.43 9.62 -7.71
CA PRO A 14 -13.44 9.38 -6.69
C PRO A 14 -12.84 8.69 -5.46
N VAL A 15 -13.17 9.18 -4.26
CA VAL A 15 -12.81 8.49 -3.01
C VAL A 15 -13.81 7.37 -2.74
N LEU A 16 -13.28 6.19 -2.47
CA LEU A 16 -14.06 4.96 -2.38
C LEU A 16 -14.38 4.59 -0.93
N THR A 17 -15.55 3.98 -0.72
CA THR A 17 -15.86 3.30 0.54
C THR A 17 -15.07 1.99 0.63
N PRO A 18 -14.88 1.42 1.83
CA PRO A 18 -14.29 0.10 1.99
C PRO A 18 -14.96 -1.01 1.15
N GLU A 19 -16.30 -0.99 1.00
CA GLU A 19 -17.03 -1.97 0.19
C GLU A 19 -16.79 -1.75 -1.30
N LYS A 20 -16.71 -0.49 -1.76
CA LYS A 20 -16.36 -0.18 -3.15
C LYS A 20 -14.93 -0.62 -3.46
N MET A 21 -13.99 -0.43 -2.54
CA MET A 21 -12.61 -0.88 -2.72
C MET A 21 -12.56 -2.41 -2.86
N LYS A 22 -13.20 -3.15 -1.94
CA LYS A 22 -13.32 -4.63 -2.03
C LYS A 22 -13.97 -5.08 -3.33
N TYR A 23 -14.97 -4.35 -3.81
CA TYR A 23 -15.62 -4.66 -5.08
C TYR A 23 -14.65 -4.51 -6.26
N ILE A 24 -13.87 -3.43 -6.29
CA ILE A 24 -12.88 -3.19 -7.35
C ILE A 24 -11.76 -4.22 -7.32
N ASP A 25 -11.26 -4.60 -6.15
CA ASP A 25 -10.30 -5.70 -6.02
C ASP A 25 -10.88 -7.02 -6.58
N LYS A 26 -12.16 -7.29 -6.29
CA LYS A 26 -12.86 -8.46 -6.83
C LYS A 26 -12.98 -8.42 -8.35
N VAL A 27 -13.30 -7.26 -8.92
CA VAL A 27 -13.37 -7.05 -10.38
C VAL A 27 -11.99 -7.27 -11.02
N ALA A 28 -10.93 -6.72 -10.43
CA ALA A 28 -9.56 -6.91 -10.90
C ALA A 28 -9.18 -8.40 -10.98
N VAL A 29 -9.60 -9.20 -9.98
CA VAL A 29 -9.34 -10.64 -9.95
C VAL A 29 -10.21 -11.41 -10.95
N MET A 30 -11.52 -11.18 -10.94
CA MET A 30 -12.47 -12.01 -11.69
C MET A 30 -12.55 -11.63 -13.17
N GLU A 31 -12.53 -10.35 -13.50
CA GLU A 31 -12.75 -9.86 -14.86
C GLU A 31 -11.44 -9.61 -15.60
N TYR A 32 -10.40 -9.15 -14.89
CA TYR A 32 -9.09 -8.85 -15.48
C TYR A 32 -8.04 -9.94 -15.23
N GLY A 33 -8.39 -11.01 -14.50
CA GLY A 33 -7.51 -12.16 -14.26
C GLY A 33 -6.28 -11.85 -13.40
N LEU A 34 -6.26 -10.72 -12.71
CA LEU A 34 -5.15 -10.37 -11.82
C LEU A 34 -5.20 -11.27 -10.59
N LYS A 35 -4.04 -11.77 -10.15
CA LYS A 35 -4.00 -12.57 -8.92
C LYS A 35 -3.99 -11.65 -7.70
N GLU A 36 -4.69 -12.02 -6.63
CA GLU A 36 -4.73 -11.22 -5.40
C GLU A 36 -3.32 -10.98 -4.82
N ASN A 37 -2.44 -11.98 -4.86
CA ASN A 37 -1.05 -11.83 -4.44
C ASN A 37 -0.25 -10.86 -5.31
N PHE A 38 -0.59 -10.74 -6.60
CA PHE A 38 0.01 -9.74 -7.48
C PHE A 38 -0.42 -8.33 -7.09
N LEU A 39 -1.71 -8.12 -6.75
CA LEU A 39 -2.18 -6.82 -6.26
C LEU A 39 -1.46 -6.39 -4.97
N MET A 40 -1.33 -7.31 -4.00
CA MET A 40 -0.59 -7.06 -2.75
C MET A 40 0.90 -6.81 -2.98
N GLU A 41 1.53 -7.53 -3.92
CA GLU A 41 2.93 -7.32 -4.28
C GLU A 41 3.18 -5.90 -4.81
N ILE A 42 2.28 -5.41 -5.67
CA ILE A 42 2.35 -4.04 -6.19
C ILE A 42 2.09 -3.01 -5.09
N ALA A 43 1.11 -3.24 -4.22
CA ALA A 43 0.81 -2.35 -3.09
C ALA A 43 1.99 -2.22 -2.12
N GLY A 44 2.58 -3.34 -1.70
CA GLY A 44 3.74 -3.35 -0.81
C GLY A 44 4.98 -2.71 -1.44
N ARG A 45 5.24 -2.95 -2.73
CA ARG A 45 6.31 -2.26 -3.46
C ARG A 45 6.11 -0.74 -3.48
N LYS A 46 4.88 -0.28 -3.75
CA LYS A 46 4.56 1.16 -3.76
C LYS A 46 4.70 1.79 -2.39
N PHE A 47 4.33 1.07 -1.33
CA PHE A 47 4.58 1.50 0.04
C PHE A 47 6.10 1.66 0.31
N TYR A 48 6.92 0.69 -0.09
CA TYR A 48 8.38 0.82 -0.02
C TYR A 48 8.91 2.07 -0.76
N GLU A 49 8.50 2.26 -2.02
CA GLU A 49 8.95 3.37 -2.88
C GLU A 49 8.59 4.75 -2.27
N GLU A 50 7.34 4.93 -1.82
CA GLU A 50 6.90 6.20 -1.23
C GLU A 50 7.54 6.45 0.14
N THR A 51 7.81 5.39 0.91
CA THR A 51 8.50 5.53 2.20
C THR A 51 9.96 5.94 2.00
N LYS A 52 10.66 5.38 1.00
CA LYS A 52 12.02 5.78 0.64
C LYS A 52 12.07 7.25 0.22
N LYS A 53 11.13 7.67 -0.63
CA LYS A 53 10.96 9.08 -1.00
C LYS A 53 10.72 9.98 0.22
N TYR A 54 9.87 9.57 1.15
CA TYR A 54 9.63 10.31 2.39
C TYR A 54 10.89 10.42 3.26
N ILE A 55 11.66 9.34 3.42
CA ILE A 55 12.92 9.33 4.16
C ILE A 55 13.91 10.34 3.55
N ASP A 56 14.09 10.29 2.23
CA ASP A 56 15.00 11.18 1.50
C ASP A 56 14.55 12.66 1.63
N GLU A 57 13.27 12.96 1.39
CA GLU A 57 12.76 14.33 1.34
C GLU A 57 12.55 14.97 2.71
N LYS A 58 12.10 14.20 3.71
CA LYS A 58 11.66 14.73 5.00
C LYS A 58 12.63 14.44 6.13
N ILE A 59 13.22 13.25 6.16
CA ILE A 59 14.19 12.86 7.19
C ILE A 59 15.61 13.28 6.79
N LYS A 60 15.88 13.41 5.47
CA LYS A 60 17.18 13.79 4.89
C LYS A 60 18.30 12.83 5.32
N LYS A 61 18.01 11.54 5.31
CA LYS A 61 18.96 10.44 5.57
C LYS A 61 18.85 9.43 4.45
N GLY A 62 19.90 8.63 4.25
CA GLY A 62 19.77 7.46 3.39
C GLY A 62 18.86 6.39 4.01
N PRO A 63 18.20 5.54 3.19
CA PRO A 63 17.44 4.38 3.69
C PRO A 63 18.28 3.48 4.61
N LYS A 64 19.56 3.24 4.26
CA LYS A 64 20.50 2.43 5.05
C LYS A 64 20.88 3.01 6.41
N GLU A 65 20.73 4.32 6.58
CA GLU A 65 21.04 5.03 7.82
C GLU A 65 19.80 5.16 8.72
N THR A 66 18.65 4.68 8.24
CA THR A 66 17.35 4.83 8.88
C THR A 66 16.91 3.48 9.43
N LYS A 67 16.69 3.41 10.75
CA LYS A 67 16.06 2.23 11.36
C LYS A 67 14.57 2.28 11.09
N ILE A 68 14.06 1.25 10.42
CA ILE A 68 12.66 1.14 10.02
C ILE A 68 12.00 0.03 10.86
N SER A 69 10.89 0.38 11.53
CA SER A 69 10.01 -0.58 12.19
C SER A 69 8.71 -0.69 11.41
N VAL A 70 8.36 -1.88 10.93
CA VAL A 70 7.13 -2.13 10.18
C VAL A 70 6.10 -2.81 11.09
N LEU A 71 4.94 -2.18 11.29
CA LEU A 71 3.87 -2.68 12.15
C LEU A 71 2.75 -3.30 11.29
N CYS A 72 2.66 -4.63 11.30
CA CYS A 72 1.72 -5.37 10.47
C CYS A 72 0.44 -5.73 11.23
N GLY A 73 -0.72 -5.37 10.66
CA GLY A 73 -2.01 -5.89 11.13
C GLY A 73 -2.28 -7.32 10.67
N ARG A 74 -3.43 -7.89 11.04
CA ARG A 74 -3.85 -9.25 10.65
C ARG A 74 -4.54 -9.36 9.28
N GLY A 75 -4.85 -8.24 8.63
CA GLY A 75 -5.57 -8.21 7.34
C GLY A 75 -4.65 -8.04 6.14
N ASN A 76 -5.23 -7.81 4.95
CA ASN A 76 -4.47 -7.66 3.69
C ASN A 76 -3.42 -6.53 3.76
N ASN A 77 -3.73 -5.40 4.41
CA ASN A 77 -2.74 -4.35 4.66
C ASN A 77 -1.50 -4.83 5.45
N GLY A 78 -1.68 -5.85 6.30
CA GLY A 78 -0.56 -6.48 7.00
C GLY A 78 0.36 -7.24 6.05
N VAL A 79 -0.18 -7.84 4.99
CA VAL A 79 0.61 -8.48 3.93
C VAL A 79 1.35 -7.43 3.11
N ASP A 80 0.73 -6.30 2.79
CA ASP A 80 1.40 -5.18 2.13
C ASP A 80 2.61 -4.69 2.94
N CYS A 81 2.47 -4.61 4.27
CA CYS A 81 3.57 -4.31 5.18
C CYS A 81 4.70 -5.36 5.11
N VAL A 82 4.36 -6.65 5.10
CA VAL A 82 5.36 -7.73 4.97
C VAL A 82 6.10 -7.65 3.64
N VAL A 83 5.39 -7.38 2.55
CA VAL A 83 5.99 -7.16 1.22
C VAL A 83 6.92 -5.95 1.26
N ALA A 84 6.47 -4.80 1.78
CA ALA A 84 7.30 -3.60 1.89
C ALA A 84 8.56 -3.86 2.74
N ALA A 85 8.43 -4.57 3.86
CA ALA A 85 9.56 -4.96 4.70
C ALA A 85 10.56 -5.84 3.94
N ARG A 86 10.09 -6.78 3.13
CA ARG A 86 10.96 -7.58 2.25
C ARG A 86 11.71 -6.69 1.25
N TYR A 87 11.03 -5.74 0.61
CA TYR A 87 11.70 -4.79 -0.30
C TYR A 87 12.79 -3.99 0.41
N PHE A 88 12.54 -3.50 1.64
CA PHE A 88 13.58 -2.83 2.42
C PHE A 88 14.78 -3.75 2.65
N ILE A 89 14.56 -4.98 3.13
CA ILE A 89 15.65 -5.94 3.40
C ILE A 89 16.46 -6.28 2.14
N GLU A 90 15.79 -6.41 0.99
CA GLU A 90 16.43 -6.81 -0.27
C GLU A 90 17.17 -5.67 -0.97
N ASN A 91 16.80 -4.41 -0.72
CA ASN A 91 17.25 -3.26 -1.53
C ASN A 91 17.99 -2.17 -0.74
N ASP A 92 17.92 -2.13 0.60
CA ASP A 92 18.56 -1.11 1.44
C ASP A 92 19.21 -1.71 2.70
#